data_AF-A0A4R0X854-F1
#
_entry.id   AF-A0A4R0X854-F1
#
_cell.length_a   1.000
_cell.length_b   1.000
_cell.length_c   1.000
_cell.angle_alpha   90.00
_cell.angle_beta   90.00
_cell.angle_gamma   90.00
#
_symmetry.space_group_name_H-M   'P 1'
#
loop_
_entity.id
_entity.type
_entity.pdbx_description
1 polymer ?
#
loop_
_entity_poly.entity_id
_entity_poly.type
_entity_poly.pdbx_seq_one_letter_code
_entity_poly.pdbx_strand_id
1 'polypeptide(L)'
;RRLVGLGTAIRGSAAATDWDGPTQIKAVRPARPDSYEYQFHRSGHARCVLEISKSAHPQLYEQLRQPRLERFIGVIYRPETELYSHYAEASLAEQFDAYVWFDSTRAVSPLATRPTERAPDLYPFGL
;
A
#
# COMPACT_ATOMS: atom_id res chain seq x y z
N ARG A 1 -14.76 -2.51 -14.90
CA ARG A 1 -14.02 -3.29 -13.87
C ARG A 1 -14.21 -2.53 -12.56
N ARG A 2 -14.40 -3.20 -11.41
CA ARG A 2 -14.39 -2.54 -10.10
C ARG A 2 -13.08 -2.86 -9.37
N LEU A 3 -12.35 -1.85 -8.94
CA LEU A 3 -11.05 -1.93 -8.28
C LEU A 3 -11.13 -1.32 -6.88
N VAL A 4 -10.56 -2.03 -5.90
CA VAL A 4 -10.50 -1.57 -4.52
C VAL A 4 -9.02 -1.43 -4.13
N GLY A 5 -8.61 -0.21 -3.78
CA GLY A 5 -7.26 0.09 -3.30
C GLY A 5 -7.15 -0.12 -1.79
N LEU A 6 -5.91 -0.24 -1.30
CA LEU A 6 -5.61 -0.36 0.12
C LEU A 6 -4.41 0.51 0.47
N GLY A 7 -4.54 1.33 1.51
CA GLY A 7 -3.51 2.25 1.97
C GLY A 7 -3.20 2.15 3.46
N THR A 8 -1.98 2.58 3.81
CA THR A 8 -1.54 2.75 5.21
C THR A 8 -0.53 3.88 5.36
N ALA A 9 -0.51 4.57 6.51
CA ALA A 9 0.44 5.65 6.79
C ALA A 9 1.72 5.15 7.46
N ILE A 10 1.60 4.27 8.46
CA ILE A 10 2.71 3.91 9.35
C ILE A 10 2.68 2.44 9.75
N ARG A 11 3.77 2.05 10.42
CA ARG A 11 4.12 0.71 10.94
C ARG A 11 4.52 -0.31 9.88
N GLY A 12 5.31 -1.28 10.35
CA GLY A 12 6.19 -2.08 9.52
C GLY A 12 5.50 -3.01 8.52
N SER A 13 6.20 -3.26 7.43
CA SER A 13 5.84 -4.20 6.37
C SER A 13 6.77 -5.40 6.40
N ALA A 14 6.25 -6.58 6.05
CA ALA A 14 7.07 -7.75 5.77
C ALA A 14 7.55 -7.66 4.31
N ALA A 15 8.82 -7.35 4.10
CA ALA A 15 9.40 -7.15 2.77
C ALA A 15 10.90 -7.48 2.76
N ALA A 16 11.42 -7.86 1.60
CA ALA A 16 12.85 -8.00 1.36
C ALA A 16 13.48 -6.65 0.95
N THR A 17 14.80 -6.56 1.00
CA THR A 17 15.53 -5.41 0.43
C THR A 17 15.69 -5.56 -1.07
N ASP A 18 15.88 -6.78 -1.56
CA ASP A 18 16.08 -7.11 -2.97
C ASP A 18 15.27 -8.37 -3.33
N TRP A 19 15.10 -8.60 -4.63
CA TRP A 19 14.51 -9.84 -5.12
C TRP A 19 15.31 -11.04 -4.61
N ASP A 20 14.61 -12.12 -4.29
CA ASP A 20 15.15 -13.35 -3.70
C ASP A 20 15.88 -13.17 -2.35
N GLY A 21 15.83 -11.96 -1.77
CA GLY A 21 16.36 -11.67 -0.46
C GLY A 21 15.44 -12.20 0.66
N PRO A 22 15.99 -12.37 1.89
CA PRO A 22 15.18 -12.81 3.01
C PRO A 22 14.12 -11.76 3.36
N THR A 23 12.89 -12.22 3.66
CA THR A 23 11.82 -11.37 4.19
C THR A 23 12.21 -10.81 5.55
N GLN A 24 12.03 -9.50 5.73
CA GLN A 24 12.31 -8.79 6.98
C GLN A 24 11.11 -7.96 7.39
N ILE A 25 10.97 -7.70 8.69
CA ILE A 25 10.04 -6.69 9.19
C ILE A 25 10.74 -5.33 9.07
N LYS A 26 10.30 -4.53 8.11
CA LYS A 26 10.90 -3.24 7.80
C LYS A 26 9.99 -2.11 8.26
N ALA A 27 10.51 -1.18 9.05
CA ALA A 27 9.75 -0.03 9.52
C ALA A 27 9.42 0.90 8.35
N VAL A 28 8.11 1.14 8.13
CA VAL A 28 7.63 2.07 7.11
C VAL A 28 7.85 3.50 7.59
N ARG A 29 8.44 4.36 6.75
CA ARG A 29 8.69 5.76 7.11
C ARG A 29 7.38 6.53 7.26
N PRO A 30 7.36 7.62 8.05
CA PRO A 30 6.21 8.53 8.06
C PRO A 30 5.85 8.97 6.64
N ALA A 31 4.55 9.00 6.35
CA ALA A 31 4.04 9.43 5.05
C ALA A 31 4.51 10.85 4.71
N ARG A 32 4.84 11.08 3.44
CA ARG A 32 5.30 12.40 2.98
C ARG A 32 4.16 13.42 2.97
N PRO A 33 4.40 14.70 3.31
CA PRO A 33 3.35 15.73 3.32
C PRO A 33 2.60 15.94 2.00
N ASP A 34 3.23 15.60 0.87
CA ASP A 34 2.71 15.71 -0.49
C ASP A 34 2.04 14.42 -1.00
N SER A 35 1.91 13.40 -0.15
CA SER A 35 1.33 12.10 -0.50
C SER A 35 -0.14 11.92 -0.10
N TYR A 36 -0.81 10.96 -0.74
CA TYR A 36 -2.15 10.54 -0.32
C TYR A 36 -2.16 9.97 1.09
N GLU A 37 -1.18 9.15 1.47
CA GLU A 37 -1.12 8.55 2.81
C GLU A 37 -1.11 9.61 3.91
N TYR A 38 -0.46 10.76 3.66
CA TYR A 38 -0.46 11.87 4.61
C TYR A 38 -1.82 12.56 4.70
N GLN A 39 -2.53 12.74 3.59
CA GLN A 39 -3.89 13.30 3.61
C GLN A 39 -4.85 12.41 4.39
N PHE A 40 -4.77 11.10 4.16
CA PHE A 40 -5.57 10.13 4.90
C PHE A 40 -5.19 10.08 6.39
N HIS A 41 -3.90 10.08 6.73
CA HIS A 41 -3.44 10.16 8.13
C HIS A 41 -3.99 11.41 8.83
N ARG A 42 -3.91 12.57 8.16
CA ARG A 42 -4.40 13.84 8.69
C ARG A 42 -5.91 13.93 8.86
N SER A 43 -6.68 13.08 8.18
CA SER A 43 -8.13 12.99 8.40
C SER A 43 -8.49 12.56 9.83
N GLY A 44 -7.56 11.94 10.56
CA GLY A 44 -7.76 11.44 11.91
C GLY A 44 -8.57 10.13 11.99
N HIS A 45 -8.99 9.57 10.85
CA HIS A 45 -9.68 8.29 10.81
C HIS A 45 -8.68 7.14 10.91
N ALA A 46 -8.75 6.38 12.00
CA ALA A 46 -7.89 5.20 12.21
C ALA A 46 -8.12 4.09 11.17
N ARG A 47 -9.35 3.96 10.66
CA ARG A 47 -9.72 3.02 9.61
C ARG A 47 -10.97 3.53 8.88
N CYS A 48 -11.03 3.38 7.56
CA CYS A 48 -12.25 3.68 6.81
C CYS A 48 -12.32 2.89 5.49
N VAL A 49 -13.52 2.85 4.93
CA VAL A 49 -13.77 2.44 3.55
C VAL A 49 -14.42 3.63 2.86
N LEU A 50 -13.86 4.04 1.73
CA LEU A 50 -14.39 5.14 0.92
C LEU A 50 -14.86 4.60 -0.42
N GLU A 51 -16.08 4.94 -0.80
CA GLU A 51 -16.50 4.84 -2.19
C GLU A 51 -15.94 6.05 -2.95
N ILE A 52 -15.23 5.80 -4.05
CA ILE A 52 -14.73 6.85 -4.93
C ILE A 52 -15.69 6.97 -6.11
N SER A 53 -16.68 7.83 -5.94
CA SER A 53 -17.78 7.99 -6.90
C SER A 53 -18.01 9.45 -7.25
N LYS A 54 -17.90 9.78 -8.54
CA LYS A 54 -18.17 11.14 -9.04
C LYS A 54 -19.63 11.55 -8.84
N SER A 55 -20.57 10.60 -8.88
CA SER A 55 -22.00 10.89 -8.72
C SER A 55 -22.41 10.99 -7.25
N ALA A 56 -21.90 10.10 -6.39
CA ALA A 56 -22.25 10.10 -4.97
C ALA A 56 -21.49 11.17 -4.18
N HIS A 57 -20.21 11.39 -4.50
CA HIS A 57 -19.29 12.25 -3.74
C HIS A 57 -18.41 13.13 -4.66
N PRO A 58 -19.00 14.06 -5.44
CA PRO A 58 -18.27 14.81 -6.46
C PRO A 58 -17.10 15.64 -5.92
N GLN A 59 -17.23 16.26 -4.74
CA GLN A 59 -16.13 17.05 -4.16
C GLN A 59 -14.96 16.17 -3.74
N LEU A 60 -15.23 15.02 -3.11
CA LEU A 60 -14.18 14.06 -2.72
C LEU A 60 -13.52 13.47 -3.96
N TYR A 61 -14.30 13.11 -4.98
CA TYR A 61 -13.80 12.62 -6.25
C TYR A 61 -12.79 13.60 -6.88
N GLU A 62 -13.13 14.89 -6.97
CA GLU A 62 -12.21 15.89 -7.54
C GLU A 62 -10.94 16.09 -6.69
N GLN A 63 -11.01 15.94 -5.36
CA GLN A 63 -9.82 15.97 -4.49
C GLN A 63 -8.94 14.74 -4.67
N LEU A 64 -9.55 13.54 -4.81
CA LEU A 64 -8.86 12.27 -5.04
C LEU A 64 -8.42 12.08 -6.49
N ARG A 65 -8.81 12.97 -7.39
CA ARG A 65 -8.34 13.01 -8.78
C ARG A 65 -7.08 13.85 -8.97
N GLN A 66 -6.75 14.72 -8.02
CA GLN A 66 -5.57 15.58 -8.12
C GLN A 66 -4.29 14.72 -8.09
N PRO A 67 -3.35 14.88 -9.04
CA PRO A 67 -2.09 14.17 -8.99
C PRO A 67 -1.33 14.43 -7.67
N ARG A 68 -0.99 13.36 -6.96
CA ARG A 68 -0.19 13.37 -5.72
C ARG A 68 0.69 12.12 -5.69
N LEU A 69 1.67 12.11 -4.79
CA LEU A 69 2.46 10.91 -4.57
C LEU A 69 1.60 9.84 -3.87
N GLU A 70 1.62 8.61 -4.38
CA GLU A 70 1.10 7.42 -3.71
C GLU A 70 2.25 6.46 -3.44
N ARG A 71 2.22 5.82 -2.27
CA ARG A 71 3.25 4.89 -1.83
C ARG A 71 2.92 3.45 -2.21
N PHE A 72 3.80 2.84 -2.98
CA PHE A 72 3.73 1.44 -3.40
C PHE A 72 4.82 0.62 -2.72
N ILE A 73 4.44 -0.12 -1.67
CA ILE A 73 5.29 -1.12 -1.02
C ILE A 73 4.76 -2.51 -1.34
N GLY A 74 5.53 -3.27 -2.11
CA GLY A 74 5.25 -4.67 -2.43
C GLY A 74 6.10 -5.63 -1.61
N VAL A 75 6.56 -6.70 -2.26
CA VAL A 75 7.49 -7.68 -1.68
C VAL A 75 8.88 -7.13 -1.40
N ILE A 76 9.22 -5.99 -1.99
CA ILE A 76 10.47 -5.25 -1.76
C ILE A 76 10.13 -3.91 -1.13
N TYR A 77 10.93 -3.52 -0.14
CA TYR A 77 10.88 -2.19 0.45
C TYR A 77 12.29 -1.67 0.76
N ARG A 78 12.64 -0.47 0.30
CA ARG A 78 13.92 0.21 0.55
C ARG A 78 13.68 1.58 1.20
N PRO A 79 13.63 1.67 2.54
CA PRO A 79 13.38 2.94 3.25
C PRO A 79 14.36 4.06 2.87
N GLU A 80 15.61 3.70 2.57
CA GLU A 80 16.71 4.63 2.30
C GLU A 80 16.48 5.41 0.99
N THR A 81 15.75 4.83 0.05
CA THR A 81 15.45 5.43 -1.26
C THR A 81 13.94 5.57 -1.52
N GLU A 82 13.11 5.53 -0.47
CA GLU A 82 11.65 5.37 -0.57
C GLU A 82 10.96 6.31 -1.56
N LEU A 83 11.37 7.58 -1.62
CA LEU A 83 10.82 8.54 -2.59
C LEU A 83 11.02 8.08 -4.04
N TYR A 84 12.19 7.55 -4.36
CA TYR A 84 12.55 7.16 -5.72
C TYR A 84 12.09 5.73 -6.06
N SER A 85 12.02 4.85 -5.07
CA SER A 85 11.76 3.42 -5.28
C SER A 85 10.32 3.00 -4.97
N HIS A 86 9.59 3.78 -4.17
CA HIS A 86 8.30 3.39 -3.63
C HIS A 86 7.24 4.49 -3.68
N TYR A 87 7.53 5.65 -4.24
CA TYR A 87 6.53 6.67 -4.52
C TYR A 87 6.41 6.90 -6.02
N ALA A 88 5.18 7.04 -6.49
CA ALA A 88 4.89 7.47 -7.86
C ALA A 88 3.75 8.49 -7.85
N GLU A 89 3.73 9.37 -8.85
CA GLU A 89 2.59 10.26 -9.06
C GLU A 89 1.38 9.45 -9.48
N ALA A 90 0.25 9.71 -8.83
CA ALA A 90 -0.96 8.92 -8.93
C ALA A 90 -2.21 9.78 -8.76
N SER A 91 -3.33 9.26 -9.24
CA SER A 91 -4.66 9.84 -9.10
C SER A 91 -5.58 8.74 -8.60
N LEU A 92 -5.89 8.76 -7.29
CA LEU A 92 -6.62 7.65 -6.65
C LEU A 92 -7.98 7.39 -7.30
N ALA A 93 -8.67 8.47 -7.71
CA ALA A 93 -9.96 8.37 -8.39
C ALA A 93 -9.89 7.82 -9.83
N GLU A 94 -8.70 7.83 -10.45
CA GLU A 94 -8.48 7.21 -11.75
C GLU A 94 -7.96 5.77 -11.62
N GLN A 95 -7.47 5.37 -10.44
CA GLN A 95 -6.98 4.02 -10.16
C GLN A 95 -8.03 3.08 -9.55
N PHE A 96 -8.90 3.61 -8.68
CA PHE A 96 -9.79 2.79 -7.85
C PHE A 96 -11.22 3.32 -7.83
N ASP A 97 -12.18 2.40 -7.67
CA ASP A 97 -13.59 2.71 -7.43
C ASP A 97 -13.91 2.80 -5.93
N ALA A 98 -13.06 2.20 -5.08
CA ALA A 98 -13.14 2.30 -3.64
C ALA A 98 -11.75 2.18 -3.00
N TYR A 99 -11.60 2.67 -1.77
CA TYR A 99 -10.34 2.64 -1.05
C TYR A 99 -10.53 2.22 0.40
N VAL A 100 -9.71 1.27 0.86
CA VAL A 100 -9.67 0.83 2.25
C VAL A 100 -8.45 1.42 2.91
N TRP A 101 -8.66 2.14 4.01
CA TRP A 101 -7.58 2.79 4.76
C TRP A 101 -7.41 2.17 6.14
N PHE A 102 -6.16 1.96 6.51
CA PHE A 102 -5.75 1.71 7.89
C PHE A 102 -4.62 2.66 8.24
N ASP A 103 -4.81 3.52 9.23
CA ASP A 103 -3.78 4.50 9.59
C ASP A 103 -2.48 3.83 10.04
N SER A 104 -2.61 2.69 10.73
CA SER A 104 -1.51 1.94 11.28
C SER A 104 -1.71 0.45 11.04
N THR A 105 -0.70 -0.22 10.48
CA THR A 105 -0.73 -1.67 10.21
C THR A 105 0.32 -2.41 11.06
N ARG A 106 0.44 -3.72 10.90
CA ARG A 106 1.58 -4.47 11.45
C ARG A 106 2.01 -5.50 10.43
N ALA A 107 3.30 -5.81 10.40
CA ALA A 107 3.81 -6.86 9.55
C ALA A 107 3.07 -8.17 9.85
N VAL A 108 2.69 -8.88 8.79
CA VAL A 108 2.11 -10.21 8.91
C VAL A 108 3.14 -11.17 9.47
N SER A 109 2.72 -12.06 10.35
CA SER A 109 3.57 -13.15 10.84
C SER A 109 3.40 -14.37 9.94
N PRO A 110 4.48 -14.99 9.46
CA PRO A 110 4.39 -16.25 8.74
C PRO A 110 3.66 -17.29 9.58
N LEU A 111 2.80 -18.08 8.93
CA LEU A 111 2.22 -19.26 9.57
C LEU A 111 3.35 -20.27 9.82
N ALA A 112 3.28 -21.00 10.94
CA ALA A 112 4.20 -22.09 11.20
C ALA A 112 4.03 -23.16 10.11
N THR A 113 4.96 -23.23 9.17
CA THR A 113 4.97 -24.26 8.14
C THR A 113 5.63 -25.52 8.70
N ARG A 114 4.94 -26.67 8.62
CA ARG A 114 5.64 -27.96 8.69
C ARG A 114 6.45 -28.10 7.40
N PRO A 115 7.69 -28.62 7.42
CA PRO A 115 8.42 -28.88 6.20
C PRO A 115 7.64 -29.94 5.41
N THR A 116 6.90 -29.52 4.39
CA THR A 116 6.38 -30.41 3.36
C THR A 116 7.46 -30.52 2.30
N GLU A 117 7.80 -31.74 1.89
CA GLU A 117 8.73 -32.00 0.78
C GLU A 117 8.31 -31.16 -0.43
N ARG A 118 9.13 -30.17 -0.79
CA ARG A 118 8.97 -29.23 -1.92
C ARG A 118 7.58 -28.59 -2.02
N ALA A 119 7.46 -27.38 -1.49
CA ALA A 119 6.54 -26.43 -2.11
C ALA A 119 7.03 -26.21 -3.56
N PRO A 120 6.18 -26.36 -4.59
CA PRO A 120 6.57 -26.06 -5.96
C PRO A 120 6.98 -24.58 -6.07
N ASP A 121 8.02 -24.32 -6.85
CA ASP A 121 8.46 -22.99 -7.20
C ASP A 121 7.43 -22.37 -8.15
N LEU A 122 6.56 -21.49 -7.63
CA LEU A 122 5.38 -20.95 -8.32
C LEU A 122 5.62 -19.54 -8.88
N TYR A 123 6.87 -19.14 -9.10
CA TYR A 123 7.20 -17.79 -9.58
C TYR A 123 7.57 -17.74 -11.08
N PRO A 124 7.13 -16.72 -11.85
CA PRO A 124 6.08 -15.74 -11.56
C PRO A 124 4.67 -16.21 -11.99
N PHE A 125 4.56 -17.37 -12.63
CA PHE A 125 3.30 -17.91 -13.14
C PHE A 125 3.08 -19.31 -12.58
N GLY A 126 2.65 -19.42 -11.32
CA GLY A 126 2.41 -20.71 -10.67
C GLY A 126 1.43 -21.59 -11.45
N LEU A 127 1.98 -22.43 -12.34
CA LEU A 127 1.33 -23.49 -13.12
C LEU A 127 2.15 -24.78 -12.96
#